data_AF-A0A3N6GKC6-F1
#
_entry.id   AF-A0A3N6GKC6-F1
#
_cell.length_a   1.000
_cell.length_b   1.000
_cell.length_c   1.000
_cell.angle_alpha   90.00
_cell.angle_beta   90.00
_cell.angle_gamma   90.00
#
_symmetry.space_group_name_H-M   'P 1'
#
loop_
_entity.id
_entity.type
_entity.pdbx_description
1 polymer ?
#
loop_
_entity_poly.entity_id
_entity_poly.type
_entity_poly.pdbx_seq_one_letter_code
_entity_poly.pdbx_strand_id
1 'polypeptide(L)'
;MPTDAFPMVWSVYRWIDGDEAGPGTIRNWAAFGADLAAVVRELHHIDLMGATRANGLSWYRGGSLAPCGEWISRCLNDCRTILGAELDVDTLEQLWRAGLALPEPSGSHVRLHGDLKPTNLLVREGKLHAVIDFGGLSVGFPDAEHSTLWDLPPEARLAYWDALSLDDLTWTRARAWAIAVGVSGISYYWNTFPAFVAECRTRLQAILTEWCAS
;
A
#
# COMPACT_ATOMS: atom_id res chain seq x y z
N MET A 1 30.56 -7.20 3.77
CA MET A 1 30.30 -8.63 3.55
C MET A 1 29.75 -9.28 4.81
N PRO A 2 28.83 -10.25 4.68
CA PRO A 2 28.27 -11.00 5.81
C PRO A 2 29.39 -11.58 6.69
N THR A 3 29.13 -11.66 7.98
CA THR A 3 30.07 -12.21 8.98
C THR A 3 29.39 -13.34 9.72
N ASP A 4 30.13 -14.18 10.44
CA ASP A 4 29.53 -15.24 11.26
C ASP A 4 28.58 -14.68 12.34
N ALA A 5 28.79 -13.42 12.76
CA ALA A 5 27.91 -12.71 13.69
C ALA A 5 26.64 -12.15 13.03
N PHE A 6 26.68 -11.90 11.71
CA PHE A 6 25.52 -11.46 10.93
C PHE A 6 25.59 -12.06 9.52
N PRO A 7 25.09 -13.30 9.35
CA PRO A 7 25.26 -14.07 8.11
C PRO A 7 24.35 -13.58 6.98
N MET A 8 23.42 -12.67 7.28
CA MET A 8 22.48 -12.10 6.31
C MET A 8 23.19 -11.13 5.36
N VAL A 9 22.71 -11.07 4.12
CA VAL A 9 23.15 -10.08 3.14
C VAL A 9 22.82 -8.67 3.65
N TRP A 10 23.77 -7.74 3.52
CA TRP A 10 23.59 -6.36 3.95
C TRP A 10 24.16 -5.39 2.91
N SER A 11 23.59 -4.19 2.90
CA SER A 11 23.97 -3.08 2.02
C SER A 11 24.17 -1.81 2.85
N VAL A 12 25.09 -0.94 2.42
CA VAL A 12 25.28 0.39 3.00
C VAL A 12 24.88 1.41 1.95
N TYR A 13 23.95 2.28 2.32
CA TYR A 13 23.45 3.34 1.46
C TYR A 13 23.87 4.71 1.98
N ARG A 14 23.90 5.71 1.10
CA ARG A 14 24.02 7.10 1.52
C ARG A 14 22.74 7.50 2.25
N TRP A 15 22.89 8.15 3.39
CA TRP A 15 21.77 8.74 4.11
C TRP A 15 21.09 9.85 3.29
N ILE A 16 19.76 9.85 3.27
CA ILE A 16 18.95 10.90 2.66
C ILE A 16 18.26 11.64 3.80
N ASP A 17 18.56 12.93 3.96
CA ASP A 17 17.96 13.76 5.00
C ASP A 17 16.49 14.08 4.68
N GLY A 18 15.61 13.89 5.65
CA GLY A 18 14.19 14.24 5.58
C GLY A 18 13.44 13.73 6.80
N ASP A 19 12.28 14.33 7.05
CA ASP A 19 11.38 13.89 8.09
C ASP A 19 10.40 12.84 7.53
N GLU A 20 9.87 11.95 8.36
CA GLU A 20 8.81 11.03 7.95
C GLU A 20 7.55 11.79 7.51
N ALA A 21 6.88 11.31 6.46
CA ALA A 21 5.61 11.88 6.01
C ALA A 21 4.52 11.78 7.09
N GLY A 22 3.97 12.93 7.49
CA GLY A 22 2.89 12.96 8.47
C GLY A 22 2.32 14.37 8.71
N PRO A 23 1.30 14.50 9.56
CA PRO A 23 0.58 15.76 9.79
C PRO A 23 1.47 16.92 10.29
N GLY A 24 2.56 16.62 11.00
CA GLY A 24 3.51 17.62 11.50
C GLY A 24 4.56 18.05 10.48
N THR A 25 4.75 17.28 9.40
CA THR A 25 5.84 17.48 8.44
C THR A 25 5.33 17.97 7.09
N ILE A 26 4.10 17.61 6.70
CA ILE A 26 3.49 17.98 5.41
C ILE A 26 2.67 19.26 5.56
N ARG A 27 2.92 20.23 4.66
CA ARG A 27 2.23 21.54 4.68
C ARG A 27 0.96 21.57 3.83
N ASN A 28 0.93 20.77 2.76
CA ASN A 28 -0.19 20.72 1.83
C ASN A 28 -0.37 19.28 1.34
N TRP A 29 -1.40 18.62 1.84
CA TRP A 29 -1.69 17.22 1.52
C TRP A 29 -2.05 16.99 0.06
N ALA A 30 -2.81 17.89 -0.57
CA ALA A 30 -3.14 17.76 -1.99
C ALA A 30 -1.88 17.85 -2.87
N ALA A 31 -0.98 18.79 -2.59
CA ALA A 31 0.30 18.89 -3.28
C ALA A 31 1.17 17.64 -3.07
N PHE A 32 1.23 17.14 -1.83
CA PHE A 32 1.95 15.90 -1.52
C PHE A 32 1.40 14.69 -2.30
N GLY A 33 0.07 14.56 -2.38
CA GLY A 33 -0.58 13.50 -3.17
C GLY A 33 -0.25 13.58 -4.66
N ALA A 34 -0.28 14.78 -5.23
CA ALA A 34 0.09 15.00 -6.63
C ALA A 34 1.59 14.71 -6.90
N ASP A 35 2.47 15.10 -5.99
CA ASP A 35 3.91 14.80 -6.08
C ASP A 35 4.17 13.28 -6.01
N LEU A 36 3.49 12.57 -5.11
CA LEU A 36 3.57 11.11 -5.01
C LEU A 36 3.06 10.42 -6.28
N ALA A 37 1.96 10.91 -6.85
CA ALA A 37 1.44 10.44 -8.13
C ALA A 37 2.46 10.63 -9.26
N ALA A 38 3.18 11.76 -9.29
CA ALA A 38 4.24 12.00 -10.26
C ALA A 38 5.38 10.98 -10.10
N VAL A 39 5.83 10.69 -8.87
CA VAL A 39 6.86 9.67 -8.63
C VAL A 39 6.41 8.29 -9.10
N VAL A 40 5.18 7.89 -8.78
CA VAL A 40 4.64 6.59 -9.19
C VAL A 40 4.51 6.48 -10.70
N ARG A 41 4.06 7.54 -11.38
CA ARG A 41 4.02 7.59 -12.84
C ARG A 41 5.42 7.40 -13.42
N GLU A 42 6.41 8.15 -12.96
CA GLU A 42 7.78 8.00 -13.45
C GLU A 42 8.29 6.57 -13.23
N LEU A 43 8.08 6.00 -12.03
CA LEU A 43 8.45 4.62 -11.72
C LEU A 43 7.81 3.61 -12.69
N HIS A 44 6.51 3.75 -12.96
CA HIS A 44 5.77 2.89 -13.87
C HIS A 44 6.26 3.01 -15.32
N HIS A 45 6.77 4.17 -15.72
CA HIS A 45 7.28 4.44 -17.06
C HIS A 45 8.73 3.98 -17.29
N ILE A 46 9.47 3.60 -16.24
CA ILE A 46 10.82 3.05 -16.41
C ILE A 46 10.72 1.71 -17.15
N ASP A 47 11.38 1.63 -18.32
CA ASP A 47 11.48 0.42 -19.12
C ASP A 47 11.90 -0.78 -18.25
N LEU A 48 11.20 -1.90 -18.41
CA LEU A 48 11.50 -3.15 -17.72
C LEU A 48 12.88 -3.69 -18.10
N MET A 49 13.44 -3.30 -19.25
CA MET A 49 14.75 -3.74 -19.75
C MET A 49 14.84 -5.28 -19.77
N GLY A 50 13.76 -5.94 -20.17
CA GLY A 50 13.62 -7.40 -20.17
C GLY A 50 13.29 -8.03 -18.81
N ALA A 51 13.18 -7.24 -17.74
CA ALA A 51 12.70 -7.74 -16.46
C ALA A 51 11.26 -8.26 -16.59
N THR A 52 11.01 -9.42 -16.01
CA THR A 52 9.68 -10.02 -15.94
C THR A 52 9.32 -10.26 -14.48
N ARG A 53 8.05 -10.60 -14.22
CA ARG A 53 7.57 -10.99 -12.90
C ARG A 53 8.12 -12.38 -12.52
N ALA A 54 9.41 -12.42 -12.19
CA ALA A 54 10.18 -13.61 -11.84
C ALA A 54 11.39 -13.22 -10.97
N ASN A 55 12.10 -14.21 -10.44
CA ASN A 55 13.45 -14.03 -9.85
C ASN A 55 13.56 -12.86 -8.85
N GLY A 56 12.78 -12.90 -7.77
CA GLY A 56 12.80 -11.85 -6.74
C GLY A 56 11.93 -10.63 -7.06
N LEU A 57 11.51 -10.44 -8.31
CA LEU A 57 10.60 -9.37 -8.74
C LEU A 57 9.13 -9.83 -8.80
N SER A 58 8.81 -11.00 -8.26
CA SER A 58 7.47 -11.60 -8.29
C SER A 58 6.71 -11.44 -6.97
N TRP A 59 6.94 -10.33 -6.26
CA TRP A 59 6.25 -10.03 -5.01
C TRP A 59 4.72 -10.11 -5.19
N TYR A 60 4.02 -10.61 -4.17
CA TYR A 60 2.60 -10.94 -4.31
C TYR A 60 1.74 -9.71 -4.61
N ARG A 61 2.14 -8.53 -4.14
CA ARG A 61 1.46 -7.25 -4.39
C ARG A 61 1.59 -6.77 -5.85
N GLY A 62 2.50 -7.33 -6.64
CA GLY A 62 2.50 -7.15 -8.10
C GLY A 62 1.59 -8.15 -8.84
N GLY A 63 0.82 -8.97 -8.13
CA GLY A 63 -0.14 -9.92 -8.70
C GLY A 63 -1.58 -9.42 -8.61
N SER A 64 -2.53 -10.30 -8.92
CA SER A 64 -3.96 -10.04 -8.74
C SER A 64 -4.47 -10.48 -7.36
N LEU A 65 -5.74 -10.17 -7.06
CA LEU A 65 -6.37 -10.43 -5.76
C LEU A 65 -6.73 -11.91 -5.55
N ALA A 66 -7.13 -12.62 -6.61
CA ALA A 66 -7.67 -13.97 -6.50
C ALA A 66 -6.76 -14.96 -5.72
N PRO A 67 -5.43 -14.99 -5.92
CA PRO A 67 -4.54 -15.89 -5.19
C PRO A 67 -4.53 -15.71 -3.66
N CYS A 68 -4.84 -14.53 -3.13
CA CYS A 68 -4.91 -14.30 -1.69
C CYS A 68 -6.32 -14.41 -1.10
N GLY A 69 -7.35 -14.68 -1.93
CA GLY A 69 -8.76 -14.76 -1.55
C GLY A 69 -9.05 -15.54 -0.27
N GLU A 70 -8.65 -16.81 -0.24
CA GLU A 70 -8.90 -17.70 0.91
C GLU A 70 -8.15 -17.26 2.18
N TRP A 71 -6.94 -16.74 2.03
CA TRP A 71 -6.15 -16.25 3.15
C TRP A 71 -6.79 -15.01 3.77
N ILE A 72 -7.18 -14.04 2.94
CA ILE A 72 -7.83 -12.81 3.43
C ILE A 72 -9.19 -13.09 4.06
N SER A 73 -9.97 -14.04 3.53
CA SER A 73 -11.21 -14.49 4.17
C SER A 73 -10.99 -15.03 5.60
N ARG A 74 -9.87 -15.74 5.84
CA ARG A 74 -9.52 -16.17 7.20
C ARG A 74 -9.13 -14.99 8.08
N CYS A 75 -8.32 -14.06 7.60
CA CYS A 75 -7.93 -12.87 8.35
C CYS A 75 -9.13 -11.98 8.71
N LEU A 76 -10.14 -11.88 7.83
CA LEU A 76 -11.41 -11.21 8.14
C LEU A 76 -12.13 -11.88 9.32
N ASN A 77 -12.22 -13.21 9.34
CA ASN A 77 -12.80 -13.96 10.46
C ASN A 77 -12.01 -13.79 11.77
N ASP A 78 -10.68 -13.75 11.70
CA ASP A 78 -9.85 -13.44 12.86
C ASP A 78 -10.14 -12.03 13.37
N CYS A 79 -10.24 -11.04 12.49
CA CYS A 79 -10.56 -9.66 12.85
C CYS A 79 -11.93 -9.54 13.55
N ARG A 80 -12.96 -10.30 13.10
CA ARG A 80 -14.25 -10.37 13.82
C ARG A 80 -14.10 -10.84 15.25
N THR A 81 -13.21 -11.80 15.47
CA THR A 81 -12.95 -12.36 16.80
C THR A 81 -12.13 -11.40 17.66
N ILE A 82 -11.13 -10.75 17.08
CA ILE A 82 -10.18 -9.88 17.77
C ILE A 82 -10.79 -8.52 18.13
N LEU A 83 -11.46 -7.88 17.17
CA LEU A 83 -11.95 -6.51 17.30
C LEU A 83 -13.43 -6.43 17.68
N GLY A 84 -14.20 -7.50 17.46
CA GLY A 84 -15.63 -7.52 17.72
C GLY A 84 -16.34 -6.34 17.03
N ALA A 85 -17.04 -5.53 17.81
CA ALA A 85 -17.79 -4.37 17.33
C ALA A 85 -16.94 -3.09 17.12
N GLU A 86 -15.63 -3.10 17.41
CA GLU A 86 -14.76 -1.93 17.24
C GLU A 86 -14.46 -1.61 15.76
N LEU A 87 -14.71 -2.55 14.86
CA LEU A 87 -14.49 -2.41 13.44
C LEU A 87 -15.60 -3.14 12.67
N ASP A 88 -16.22 -2.47 11.69
CA ASP A 88 -17.23 -3.06 10.83
C ASP A 88 -16.58 -3.98 9.78
N VAL A 89 -16.24 -5.19 10.21
CA VAL A 89 -15.59 -6.20 9.36
C VAL A 89 -16.53 -6.70 8.25
N ASP A 90 -17.85 -6.64 8.44
CA ASP A 90 -18.81 -7.10 7.45
C ASP A 90 -18.86 -6.17 6.24
N THR A 91 -18.84 -4.85 6.47
CA THR A 91 -18.68 -3.87 5.39
C THR A 91 -17.33 -4.00 4.69
N LEU A 92 -16.24 -4.21 5.44
CA LEU A 92 -14.92 -4.46 4.84
C LEU A 92 -14.91 -5.73 3.97
N GLU A 93 -15.58 -6.80 4.39
CA GLU A 93 -15.69 -8.02 3.59
C GLU A 93 -16.51 -7.80 2.32
N GLN A 94 -17.58 -6.99 2.36
CA GLN A 94 -18.35 -6.63 1.16
C GLN A 94 -17.47 -5.88 0.16
N LEU A 95 -16.69 -4.90 0.61
CA LEU A 95 -15.78 -4.13 -0.22
C LEU A 95 -14.64 -4.99 -0.79
N TRP A 96 -14.11 -5.91 0.01
CA TRP A 96 -13.14 -6.92 -0.43
C TRP A 96 -13.70 -7.80 -1.55
N ARG A 97 -14.91 -8.34 -1.36
CA ARG A 97 -15.60 -9.18 -2.36
C ARG A 97 -15.93 -8.41 -3.63
N ALA A 98 -16.26 -7.13 -3.53
CA ALA A 98 -16.47 -6.27 -4.70
C ALA A 98 -15.19 -6.17 -5.56
N GLY A 99 -14.02 -6.02 -4.93
CA GLY A 99 -12.74 -6.05 -5.65
C GLY A 99 -12.43 -7.40 -6.30
N LEU A 100 -12.71 -8.52 -5.61
CA LEU A 100 -12.54 -9.88 -6.15
C LEU A 100 -13.49 -10.19 -7.31
N ALA A 101 -14.66 -9.56 -7.38
CA ALA A 101 -15.65 -9.77 -8.43
C ALA A 101 -15.30 -9.02 -9.74
N LEU A 102 -14.33 -8.11 -9.71
CA LEU A 102 -13.90 -7.39 -10.90
C LEU A 102 -13.14 -8.32 -11.87
N PRO A 103 -13.13 -7.98 -13.18
CA PRO A 103 -12.23 -8.64 -14.12
C PRO A 103 -10.77 -8.57 -13.66
N GLU A 104 -10.01 -9.61 -13.97
CA GLU A 104 -8.58 -9.64 -13.75
C GLU A 104 -7.90 -8.43 -14.41
N PRO A 105 -6.84 -7.85 -13.80
CA PRO A 105 -6.10 -6.76 -14.39
C PRO A 105 -5.56 -7.13 -15.77
N SER A 106 -5.77 -6.26 -16.76
CA SER A 106 -5.42 -6.52 -18.17
C SER A 106 -4.33 -5.57 -18.72
N GLY A 107 -3.79 -4.68 -17.87
CA GLY A 107 -2.74 -3.73 -18.23
C GLY A 107 -1.36 -4.36 -18.42
N SER A 108 -0.41 -3.61 -19.00
CA SER A 108 0.99 -4.06 -19.04
C SER A 108 1.60 -4.09 -17.64
N HIS A 109 2.50 -5.04 -17.39
CA HIS A 109 3.29 -5.03 -16.17
C HIS A 109 4.20 -3.79 -16.15
N VAL A 110 4.34 -3.21 -14.97
CA VAL A 110 5.20 -2.05 -14.70
C VAL A 110 6.16 -2.36 -13.54
N ARG A 111 7.16 -1.49 -13.31
CA ARG A 111 7.95 -1.54 -12.08
C ARG A 111 7.13 -0.97 -10.93
N LEU A 112 7.21 -1.62 -9.78
CA LEU A 112 6.43 -1.31 -8.59
C LEU A 112 7.36 -1.16 -7.39
N HIS A 113 7.11 -0.18 -6.52
CA HIS A 113 7.81 -0.07 -5.24
C HIS A 113 7.33 -1.14 -4.25
N GLY A 114 6.01 -1.39 -4.22
CA GLY A 114 5.37 -2.43 -3.42
C GLY A 114 5.09 -2.08 -1.95
N ASP A 115 5.49 -0.89 -1.47
CA ASP A 115 5.30 -0.46 -0.06
C ASP A 115 5.41 1.08 0.14
N LEU A 116 4.57 1.85 -0.54
CA LEU A 116 4.56 3.34 -0.47
C LEU A 116 3.87 3.91 0.79
N LYS A 117 3.99 3.23 1.94
CA LYS A 117 3.45 3.70 3.21
C LYS A 117 4.18 4.97 3.69
N PRO A 118 3.56 5.81 4.55
CA PRO A 118 4.16 7.08 5.01
C PRO A 118 5.58 6.95 5.59
N THR A 119 5.88 5.86 6.29
CA THR A 119 7.22 5.57 6.86
C THR A 119 8.32 5.40 5.81
N ASN A 120 7.96 5.20 4.54
CA ASN A 120 8.88 5.09 3.41
C ASN A 120 8.93 6.37 2.55
N LEU A 121 8.25 7.44 2.98
CA LEU A 121 8.19 8.72 2.28
C LEU A 121 8.86 9.79 3.13
N LEU A 122 9.92 10.40 2.60
CA LEU A 122 10.64 11.48 3.27
C LEU A 122 10.13 12.83 2.80
N VAL A 123 10.01 13.75 3.75
CA VAL A 123 9.50 15.11 3.57
C VAL A 123 10.59 16.11 3.94
N ARG A 124 10.68 17.18 3.15
CA ARG A 124 11.56 18.31 3.42
C ARG A 124 10.83 19.60 3.08
N GLU A 125 10.87 20.56 4.02
CA GLU A 125 10.21 21.86 3.86
C GLU A 125 8.71 21.75 3.52
N GLY A 126 8.04 20.70 3.99
CA GLY A 126 6.61 20.50 3.77
C GLY A 126 6.22 19.73 2.50
N LYS A 127 7.19 19.23 1.73
CA LYS A 127 6.98 18.57 0.44
C LYS A 127 7.66 17.21 0.36
N LEU A 128 7.16 16.34 -0.53
CA LEU A 128 7.79 15.06 -0.82
C LEU A 128 9.24 15.30 -1.29
N HIS A 129 10.19 14.63 -0.65
CA HIS A 129 11.62 14.80 -0.89
C HIS A 129 12.26 13.53 -1.46
N ALA A 130 11.90 12.36 -0.91
CA ALA A 130 12.42 11.08 -1.37
C ALA A 130 11.46 9.94 -1.05
N VAL A 131 11.62 8.85 -1.79
CA VAL A 131 10.98 7.56 -1.53
C VAL A 131 12.10 6.56 -1.24
N ILE A 132 11.96 5.79 -0.17
CA ILE A 132 12.97 4.84 0.32
C ILE A 132 12.37 3.45 0.50
N ASP A 133 13.23 2.47 0.80
CA ASP A 133 12.83 1.08 1.05
C ASP A 133 12.17 0.37 -0.15
N PHE A 134 12.95 0.21 -1.22
CA PHE A 134 12.60 -0.61 -2.37
C PHE A 134 12.72 -2.13 -2.10
N GLY A 135 12.61 -2.57 -0.84
CA GLY A 135 12.62 -4.00 -0.49
C GLY A 135 11.47 -4.79 -1.10
N GLY A 136 10.36 -4.11 -1.43
CA GLY A 136 9.20 -4.67 -2.13
C GLY A 136 9.25 -4.56 -3.66
N LEU A 137 10.38 -4.14 -4.25
CA LEU A 137 10.50 -3.88 -5.68
C LEU A 137 10.04 -5.09 -6.49
N SER A 138 9.08 -4.88 -7.38
CA SER A 138 8.51 -5.94 -8.18
C SER A 138 8.10 -5.48 -9.57
N VAL A 139 7.76 -6.46 -10.42
CA VAL A 139 7.20 -6.24 -11.75
C VAL A 139 5.80 -6.84 -11.76
N GLY A 140 4.79 -6.07 -12.17
CA GLY A 140 3.42 -6.56 -12.07
C GLY A 140 2.34 -5.54 -12.35
N PHE A 141 1.12 -5.86 -11.89
CA PHE A 141 -0.02 -4.95 -11.95
C PHE A 141 0.04 -3.92 -10.80
N PRO A 142 -0.30 -2.65 -11.04
CA PRO A 142 -0.10 -1.58 -10.07
C PRO A 142 -1.20 -1.47 -9.01
N ASP A 143 -2.25 -2.29 -9.06
CA ASP A 143 -3.43 -2.12 -8.19
C ASP A 143 -3.06 -2.05 -6.69
N ALA A 144 -2.13 -2.90 -6.24
CA ALA A 144 -1.73 -2.91 -4.83
C ALA A 144 -0.80 -1.74 -4.44
N GLU A 145 -0.08 -1.16 -5.40
CA GLU A 145 0.81 0.00 -5.19
C GLU A 145 0.01 1.16 -4.57
N HIS A 146 -1.22 1.35 -5.06
CA HIS A 146 -2.15 2.40 -4.65
C HIS A 146 -2.86 2.12 -3.32
N SER A 147 -2.72 0.93 -2.74
CA SER A 147 -3.42 0.56 -1.48
C SER A 147 -3.00 1.38 -0.27
N THR A 148 -1.79 1.92 -0.29
CA THR A 148 -1.20 2.75 0.77
C THR A 148 -1.84 4.13 0.87
N LEU A 149 -2.65 4.54 -0.11
CA LEU A 149 -3.31 5.85 -0.08
C LEU A 149 -4.34 5.98 1.05
N TRP A 150 -4.85 4.88 1.59
CA TRP A 150 -5.69 4.89 2.80
C TRP A 150 -4.90 5.08 4.10
N ASP A 151 -3.56 5.17 4.02
CA ASP A 151 -2.70 5.66 5.12
C ASP A 151 -2.53 7.19 5.08
N LEU A 152 -3.01 7.83 4.02
CA LEU A 152 -2.95 9.27 3.81
C LEU A 152 -4.34 9.89 4.00
N PRO A 153 -4.43 11.19 4.35
CA PRO A 153 -5.72 11.85 4.47
C PRO A 153 -6.41 12.02 3.11
N PRO A 154 -7.74 12.23 3.10
CA PRO A 154 -8.54 12.29 1.87
C PRO A 154 -8.02 13.27 0.83
N GLU A 155 -7.48 14.42 1.23
CA GLU A 155 -6.97 15.45 0.33
C GLU A 155 -5.78 14.98 -0.51
N ALA A 156 -4.84 14.25 0.10
CA ALA A 156 -3.70 13.68 -0.61
C ALA A 156 -4.16 12.55 -1.54
N ARG A 157 -5.04 11.70 -1.02
CA ARG A 157 -5.56 10.56 -1.74
C ARG A 157 -6.35 10.96 -3.00
N LEU A 158 -7.21 11.96 -2.91
CA LEU A 158 -7.99 12.46 -4.04
C LEU A 158 -7.10 13.17 -5.08
N ALA A 159 -6.12 13.97 -4.63
CA ALA A 159 -5.18 14.61 -5.54
C ALA A 159 -4.29 13.58 -6.27
N TYR A 160 -3.88 12.51 -5.59
CA TYR A 160 -3.15 11.40 -6.20
C TYR A 160 -4.00 10.68 -7.25
N TRP A 161 -5.26 10.37 -6.91
CA TRP A 161 -6.21 9.70 -7.80
C TRP A 161 -6.43 10.51 -9.10
N ASP A 162 -6.66 11.82 -8.98
CA ASP A 162 -6.83 12.74 -10.11
C ASP A 162 -5.55 12.85 -10.96
N ALA A 163 -4.39 13.06 -10.32
CA ALA A 163 -3.12 13.25 -11.01
C ALA A 163 -2.63 12.01 -11.78
N LEU A 164 -2.95 10.80 -11.32
CA LEU A 164 -2.72 9.56 -12.06
C LEU A 164 -3.87 9.19 -13.01
N SER A 165 -5.01 9.87 -12.90
CA SER A 165 -6.23 9.55 -13.66
C SER A 165 -6.62 8.07 -13.54
N LEU A 166 -6.59 7.55 -12.30
CA LEU A 166 -6.90 6.14 -12.07
C LEU A 166 -8.39 5.88 -12.35
N ASP A 167 -8.68 4.80 -13.06
CA ASP A 167 -10.05 4.38 -13.28
C ASP A 167 -10.70 3.76 -12.03
N ASP A 168 -12.03 3.70 -12.02
CA ASP A 168 -12.82 3.18 -10.90
C ASP A 168 -12.51 1.70 -10.60
N LEU A 169 -12.10 0.92 -11.61
CA LEU A 169 -11.76 -0.50 -11.44
C LEU A 169 -10.47 -0.65 -10.64
N THR A 170 -9.44 0.13 -11.01
CA THR A 170 -8.14 0.20 -10.33
C THR A 170 -8.32 0.77 -8.93
N TRP A 171 -9.14 1.80 -8.77
CA TRP A 171 -9.49 2.34 -7.44
C TRP A 171 -10.12 1.30 -6.53
N THR A 172 -11.08 0.53 -7.07
CA THR A 172 -11.76 -0.53 -6.33
C THR A 172 -10.82 -1.67 -5.95
N ARG A 173 -9.92 -2.09 -6.86
CA ARG A 173 -8.90 -3.10 -6.55
C ARG A 173 -7.87 -2.59 -5.54
N ALA A 174 -7.46 -1.33 -5.63
CA ALA A 174 -6.56 -0.69 -4.67
C ALA A 174 -7.18 -0.68 -3.26
N ARG A 175 -8.48 -0.35 -3.15
CA ARG A 175 -9.22 -0.44 -1.89
C ARG A 175 -9.27 -1.86 -1.35
N ALA A 176 -9.54 -2.85 -2.21
CA ALA A 176 -9.52 -4.25 -1.80
C ALA A 176 -8.14 -4.68 -1.29
N TRP A 177 -7.05 -4.26 -1.95
CA TRP A 177 -5.68 -4.48 -1.46
C TRP A 177 -5.43 -3.79 -0.11
N ALA A 178 -5.92 -2.57 0.10
CA ALA A 178 -5.79 -1.85 1.36
C ALA A 178 -6.47 -2.62 2.51
N ILE A 179 -7.65 -3.20 2.24
CA ILE A 179 -8.36 -4.10 3.16
C ILE A 179 -7.53 -5.34 3.42
N ALA A 180 -7.07 -6.04 2.38
CA ALA A 180 -6.27 -7.26 2.51
C ALA A 180 -5.03 -7.08 3.39
N VAL A 181 -4.27 -6.00 3.17
CA VAL A 181 -3.08 -5.69 3.98
C VAL A 181 -3.47 -5.32 5.41
N GLY A 182 -4.53 -4.54 5.60
CA GLY A 182 -4.99 -4.14 6.93
C GLY A 182 -5.43 -5.33 7.78
N VAL A 183 -6.32 -6.18 7.26
CA VAL A 183 -6.87 -7.32 8.01
C VAL A 183 -5.83 -8.41 8.24
N SER A 184 -4.95 -8.67 7.27
CA SER A 184 -3.83 -9.61 7.47
C SER A 184 -2.81 -9.08 8.47
N GLY A 185 -2.54 -7.76 8.45
CA GLY A 185 -1.68 -7.12 9.42
C GLY A 185 -2.20 -7.27 10.85
N ILE A 186 -3.50 -7.02 11.07
CA ILE A 186 -4.14 -7.20 12.38
C ILE A 186 -4.13 -8.68 12.80
N SER A 187 -4.61 -9.58 11.94
CA SER A 187 -4.66 -11.03 12.21
C SER A 187 -3.30 -11.60 12.60
N TYR A 188 -2.23 -11.23 11.87
CA TYR A 188 -0.90 -11.79 12.09
C TYR A 188 -0.12 -11.11 13.23
N TYR A 189 -0.21 -9.77 13.34
CA TYR A 189 0.66 -9.00 14.25
C TYR A 189 0.00 -8.55 15.55
N TRP A 190 -1.23 -8.98 15.83
CA TRP A 190 -2.02 -8.54 16.99
C TRP A 190 -1.22 -8.43 18.30
N ASN A 191 -0.42 -9.45 18.62
CA ASN A 191 0.35 -9.53 19.87
C ASN A 191 1.83 -9.16 19.73
N THR A 192 2.33 -8.97 18.51
CA THR A 192 3.78 -8.89 18.23
C THR A 192 4.22 -7.53 17.70
N PHE A 193 3.31 -6.76 17.08
CA PHE A 193 3.66 -5.43 16.55
C PHE A 193 2.50 -4.43 16.72
N PRO A 194 2.28 -3.91 17.95
CA PRO A 194 1.15 -3.03 18.24
C PRO A 194 1.07 -1.76 17.40
N ALA A 195 2.22 -1.16 17.05
CA ALA A 195 2.25 0.04 16.20
C ALA A 195 1.71 -0.25 14.79
N PHE A 196 2.16 -1.33 14.15
CA PHE A 196 1.65 -1.73 12.84
C PHE A 196 0.17 -2.14 12.87
N VAL A 197 -0.29 -2.75 13.96
CA VAL A 197 -1.72 -3.02 14.17
C VAL A 197 -2.53 -1.73 14.23
N ALA A 198 -2.02 -0.69 14.91
CA ALA A 198 -2.68 0.62 14.97
C ALA A 198 -2.74 1.31 13.60
N GLU A 199 -1.68 1.23 12.80
CA GLU A 199 -1.67 1.69 11.40
C GLU A 199 -2.74 0.97 10.58
N CYS A 200 -2.79 -0.37 10.65
CA CYS A 200 -3.78 -1.18 9.95
C CYS A 200 -5.21 -0.82 10.37
N ARG A 201 -5.46 -0.60 11.67
CA ARG A 201 -6.79 -0.16 12.16
C ARG A 201 -7.17 1.20 11.60
N THR A 202 -6.24 2.16 11.62
CA THR A 202 -6.46 3.53 11.10
C THR A 202 -6.83 3.49 9.61
N ARG A 203 -6.11 2.70 8.82
CA ARG A 203 -6.39 2.49 7.39
C ARG A 203 -7.80 1.93 7.16
N LEU A 204 -8.17 0.87 7.87
CA LEU A 204 -9.48 0.23 7.71
C LEU A 204 -10.63 1.17 8.14
N GLN A 205 -10.42 1.98 9.19
CA GLN A 205 -11.38 3.01 9.61
C GLN A 205 -11.53 4.12 8.56
N ALA A 206 -10.44 4.52 7.90
CA ALA A 206 -10.51 5.49 6.81
C ALA A 206 -11.34 4.97 5.62
N ILE A 207 -11.21 3.69 5.27
CA ILE A 207 -12.03 3.01 4.25
C ILE A 207 -13.52 3.05 4.62
N LEU A 208 -13.84 2.69 5.87
CA LEU A 208 -15.23 2.68 6.35
C LEU A 208 -15.86 4.07 6.38
N THR A 209 -15.11 5.07 6.85
CA THR A 209 -15.57 6.46 6.92
C THR A 209 -15.92 7.02 5.54
N GLU A 210 -15.08 6.71 4.54
CA GLU A 210 -15.32 7.08 3.15
C GLU A 210 -16.58 6.40 2.58
N TRP A 211 -16.76 5.11 2.85
CA TRP A 211 -17.93 4.36 2.37
C TRP A 211 -19.25 4.84 3.00
N CYS A 212 -19.26 5.23 4.27
CA CYS A 212 -20.46 5.78 4.90
C CYS A 212 -20.86 7.17 4.36
N ALA A 213 -19.96 7.88 3.68
CA ALA A 213 -20.20 9.22 3.14
C ALA A 213 -20.68 9.22 1.68
N SER A 214 -20.63 8.07 0.99
CA SER A 214 -21.09 7.87 -0.41
C SER A 214 -22.52 7.36 -0.48
#